data_AF-A0A850SR76-F1
#
_entry.id   AF-A0A850SR76-F1
#
_cell.length_a   1.000
_cell.length_b   1.000
_cell.length_c   1.000
_cell.angle_alpha   90.00
_cell.angle_beta   90.00
_cell.angle_gamma   90.00
#
_symmetry.space_group_name_H-M   'P 1'
#
loop_
_entity.id
_entity.type
_entity.pdbx_description
1 polymer ?
#
loop_
_entity_poly.entity_id
_entity_poly.type
_entity_poly.pdbx_seq_one_letter_code
_entity_poly.pdbx_strand_id
1 'polypeptide(L)'
;MTLDDELFRAATAAFAEPFDGVIRIETEGRAPIWVDGRPAPPRIVASAPADLPPDGLGLCVWFAARDTVLRILEEERFLASSFVSGRLNLAGDMSVMARLRLGAPHG
;
A
#
# COMPACT_ATOMS: atom_id res chain seq x y z
N MET A 1 -0.17 21.21 5.39
CA MET A 1 -0.16 19.76 5.16
C MET A 1 -1.27 19.46 4.17
N THR A 2 -0.91 18.98 2.98
CA THR A 2 -1.87 18.63 1.93
C THR A 2 -2.48 17.24 2.21
N LEU A 3 -3.60 16.92 1.54
CA LEU A 3 -4.25 15.61 1.67
C LEU A 3 -3.37 14.46 1.15
N ASP A 4 -2.48 14.74 0.21
CA ASP A 4 -1.53 13.77 -0.30
C ASP A 4 -0.38 13.57 0.71
N ASP A 5 0.08 14.64 1.39
CA ASP A 5 1.08 14.55 2.46
C ASP A 5 0.63 13.59 3.59
N GLU A 6 -0.66 13.60 3.93
CA GLU A 6 -1.21 12.72 4.96
C GLU A 6 -1.15 11.25 4.56
N LEU A 7 -1.51 10.92 3.30
CA LEU A 7 -1.45 9.54 2.80
C LEU A 7 -0.01 9.04 2.74
N PHE A 8 0.92 9.88 2.25
CA PHE A 8 2.36 9.56 2.23
C PHE A 8 2.92 9.31 3.63
N ARG A 9 2.54 10.15 4.60
CA ARG A 9 2.94 9.99 6.00
C ARG A 9 2.37 8.72 6.61
N ALA A 10 1.08 8.45 6.42
CA ALA A 10 0.43 7.25 6.91
C ALA A 10 1.07 5.98 6.32
N ALA A 11 1.34 5.97 5.01
CA ALA A 11 2.02 4.87 4.35
C ALA A 11 3.44 4.68 4.91
N THR A 12 4.19 5.76 5.09
CA THR A 12 5.55 5.69 5.65
C THR A 12 5.55 5.12 7.08
N ALA A 13 4.52 5.43 7.88
CA ALA A 13 4.38 4.89 9.24
C ALA A 13 3.96 3.41 9.23
N ALA A 14 3.06 3.01 8.31
CA ALA A 14 2.50 1.67 8.25
C ALA A 14 3.47 0.64 7.63
N PHE A 15 4.23 1.02 6.61
CA PHE A 15 5.18 0.14 5.91
C PHE A 15 6.57 0.22 6.54
N ALA A 16 6.72 -0.39 7.72
CA ALA A 16 7.98 -0.38 8.47
C ALA A 16 8.95 -1.51 8.09
N GLU A 17 8.43 -2.66 7.65
CA GLU A 17 9.21 -3.86 7.36
C GLU A 17 9.18 -4.21 5.86
N PRO A 18 10.27 -4.78 5.30
CA PRO A 18 10.29 -5.25 3.92
C PRO A 18 9.32 -6.42 3.71
N PHE A 19 8.71 -6.49 2.53
CA PHE A 19 7.75 -7.54 2.14
C PHE A 19 8.03 -8.13 0.75
N ASP A 20 9.17 -7.76 0.13
CA ASP A 20 9.68 -8.34 -1.13
C ASP A 20 8.70 -8.19 -2.32
N GLY A 21 8.12 -7.00 -2.45
CA GLY A 21 7.22 -6.67 -3.53
C GLY A 21 6.96 -5.18 -3.63
N VAL A 22 6.07 -4.80 -4.54
CA VAL A 22 5.63 -3.42 -4.76
C VAL A 22 4.11 -3.36 -4.64
N ILE A 23 3.61 -2.35 -3.92
CA ILE A 23 2.18 -2.05 -3.84
C ILE A 23 1.91 -0.71 -4.50
N ARG A 24 1.03 -0.68 -5.49
CA ARG A 24 0.46 0.55 -6.04
C ARG A 24 -0.86 0.83 -5.34
N ILE A 25 -0.95 1.97 -4.65
CA ILE A 25 -2.16 2.38 -3.94
C ILE A 25 -2.87 3.44 -4.76
N GLU A 26 -4.05 3.10 -5.26
CA GLU A 26 -4.96 3.96 -5.99
C GLU A 26 -6.12 4.38 -5.08
N THR A 27 -6.35 5.70 -5.02
CA THR A 27 -7.53 6.26 -4.37
C THR A 27 -8.37 7.02 -5.40
N GLU A 28 -9.69 6.98 -5.24
CA GLU A 28 -10.63 7.59 -6.19
C GLU A 28 -10.29 9.06 -6.48
N GLY A 29 -10.12 9.40 -7.76
CA GLY A 29 -9.87 10.76 -8.22
C GLY A 29 -8.48 11.33 -7.90
N ARG A 30 -7.50 10.51 -7.50
CA ARG A 30 -6.14 10.94 -7.14
C ARG A 30 -5.06 10.17 -7.88
N ALA A 31 -3.87 10.76 -7.92
CA ALA A 31 -2.68 10.09 -8.40
C ALA A 31 -2.30 8.93 -7.45
N PRO A 32 -1.84 7.79 -7.98
CA PRO A 32 -1.41 6.68 -7.15
C PRO A 32 -0.11 7.00 -6.40
N ILE A 33 0.05 6.36 -5.25
CA ILE A 33 1.36 6.25 -4.60
C ILE A 33 1.88 4.82 -4.76
N TRP A 34 3.20 4.69 -4.70
CA TRP A 34 3.89 3.41 -4.84
C TRP A 34 4.67 3.12 -3.57
N VAL A 35 4.55 1.89 -3.09
CA VAL A 35 5.26 1.38 -1.92
C VAL A 35 6.18 0.27 -2.41
N ASP A 36 7.47 0.55 -2.43
CA ASP A 36 8.51 -0.44 -2.72
C ASP A 36 8.97 -1.09 -1.43
N GLY A 37 8.53 -2.33 -1.19
CA GLY A 37 8.86 -3.14 -0.02
C GLY A 37 10.05 -4.07 -0.20
N ARG A 38 10.79 -3.95 -1.31
CA ARG A 38 12.03 -4.69 -1.56
C ARG A 38 13.21 -4.16 -0.72
N PRO A 39 13.43 -2.84 -0.57
CA PRO A 39 14.44 -2.31 0.34
C PRO A 39 13.96 -2.32 1.80
N ALA A 40 14.92 -2.19 2.72
CA ALA A 40 14.69 -1.97 4.14
C ALA A 40 15.32 -0.63 4.58
N PRO A 41 14.55 0.37 5.05
CA PRO A 41 13.08 0.38 5.11
C PRO A 41 12.42 0.48 3.72
N PRO A 42 11.13 0.11 3.59
CA PRO A 42 10.34 0.34 2.39
C PRO A 42 10.35 1.81 1.93
N ARG A 43 10.22 2.03 0.63
CA ARG A 43 10.21 3.37 0.02
C ARG A 43 8.82 3.73 -0.49
N ILE A 44 8.32 4.89 -0.10
CA ILE A 44 7.02 5.41 -0.54
C ILE A 44 7.30 6.56 -1.52
N VAL A 45 6.87 6.40 -2.76
CA VAL A 45 7.22 7.30 -3.88
C VAL A 45 6.00 7.59 -4.76
N ALA A 46 6.04 8.72 -5.47
CA ALA A 46 4.95 9.15 -6.36
C ALA A 46 4.99 8.51 -7.76
N SER A 47 5.99 7.68 -8.06
CA SER A 47 6.19 7.09 -9.39
C SER A 47 6.62 5.64 -9.27
N ALA A 48 6.28 4.83 -10.27
CA ALA A 48 6.63 3.42 -10.32
C ALA A 48 8.15 3.22 -10.18
N PRO A 49 8.61 2.24 -9.38
CA PRO A 49 10.00 1.81 -9.42
C PRO A 49 10.42 1.41 -10.84
N ALA A 50 11.61 1.87 -11.27
CA ALA A 50 12.08 1.73 -12.66
C ALA A 50 12.38 0.27 -13.05
N ASP A 51 12.56 -0.61 -12.07
CA ASP A 51 12.95 -2.00 -12.20
C ASP A 51 11.77 -2.97 -11.97
N LEU A 52 10.53 -2.47 -12.02
CA LEU A 52 9.33 -3.31 -11.99
C LEU A 52 9.29 -4.25 -13.22
N PRO A 53 9.08 -5.56 -13.01
CA PRO A 53 8.93 -6.51 -14.11
C PRO A 53 7.73 -6.15 -15.02
N PRO A 54 7.88 -6.24 -16.36
CA PRO A 54 6.81 -5.87 -17.30
C PRO A 54 5.60 -6.83 -17.26
N ASP A 55 5.78 -8.03 -16.72
CA ASP A 55 4.72 -9.03 -16.52
C ASP A 55 3.93 -8.80 -15.21
N GLY A 56 4.32 -7.81 -14.40
CA GLY A 56 3.65 -7.47 -13.14
C GLY A 56 3.96 -8.42 -11.98
N LEU A 57 4.97 -9.30 -12.10
CA LEU A 57 5.40 -10.15 -11.01
C LEU A 57 5.87 -9.30 -9.81
N GLY A 58 5.40 -9.62 -8.61
CA GLY A 58 5.71 -8.86 -7.40
C GLY A 58 5.00 -7.50 -7.30
N LEU A 59 4.05 -7.18 -8.20
CA LEU A 59 3.22 -5.98 -8.12
C LEU A 59 1.80 -6.31 -7.67
N CYS A 60 1.36 -5.73 -6.55
CA CYS A 60 -0.03 -5.72 -6.12
C CYS A 60 -0.62 -4.31 -6.28
N VAL A 61 -1.88 -4.21 -6.67
CA VAL A 61 -2.62 -2.95 -6.78
C VAL A 61 -3.75 -2.93 -5.76
N TRP A 62 -3.81 -1.87 -4.96
CA TRP A 62 -4.89 -1.57 -4.04
C TRP A 62 -5.74 -0.47 -4.64
N PHE A 63 -7.05 -0.69 -4.73
CA PHE A 63 -8.00 0.33 -5.14
C PHE A 63 -9.14 0.45 -4.12
N ALA A 64 -9.27 1.63 -3.51
CA ALA A 64 -10.28 1.92 -2.50
C ALA A 64 -10.53 3.42 -2.34
N ALA A 65 -11.63 3.79 -1.67
CA ALA A 65 -11.81 5.15 -1.17
C ALA A 65 -10.67 5.54 -0.21
N ARG A 66 -10.24 6.81 -0.24
CA ARG A 66 -9.12 7.31 0.57
C ARG A 66 -9.26 6.99 2.05
N ASP A 67 -10.43 7.20 2.62
CA ASP A 67 -10.68 6.97 4.05
C ASP A 67 -10.56 5.48 4.41
N THR A 68 -10.87 4.59 3.46
CA THR A 68 -10.65 3.15 3.64
C THR A 68 -9.16 2.84 3.65
N VAL A 69 -8.38 3.42 2.73
CA VAL A 69 -6.91 3.25 2.70
C VAL A 69 -6.26 3.78 3.98
N LEU A 70 -6.58 5.00 4.40
CA LEU A 70 -6.02 5.58 5.63
C LEU A 70 -6.29 4.69 6.83
N ARG A 71 -7.52 4.19 6.96
CA ARG A 71 -7.90 3.30 8.05
C ARG A 71 -7.17 1.95 8.01
N ILE A 72 -6.86 1.43 6.81
CA ILE A 72 -6.03 0.23 6.65
C ILE A 72 -4.59 0.49 7.11
N LEU A 73 -4.03 1.66 6.76
CA LEU A 73 -2.68 2.06 7.13
C LEU A 73 -2.55 2.33 8.63
N GLU A 74 -3.62 2.76 9.29
CA GLU A 74 -3.68 2.96 10.75
C GLU A 74 -3.91 1.65 11.52
N GLU A 75 -4.72 0.75 10.97
CA GLU A 75 -5.12 -0.48 11.65
C GLU A 75 -5.05 -1.69 10.70
N GLU A 76 -4.03 -2.53 10.84
CA GLU A 76 -3.85 -3.72 9.98
C GLU A 76 -5.09 -4.62 9.88
N ARG A 77 -5.83 -4.78 10.99
CA ARG A 77 -7.10 -5.55 11.03
C ARG A 77 -8.16 -5.05 10.04
N PHE A 78 -8.07 -3.78 9.60
CA PHE A 78 -8.97 -3.23 8.61
C PHE A 78 -8.68 -3.71 7.19
N LEU A 79 -7.47 -4.22 6.90
CA LEU A 79 -7.11 -4.72 5.59
C LEU A 79 -8.01 -5.88 5.16
N ALA A 80 -8.01 -6.96 5.94
CA ALA A 80 -8.77 -8.17 5.62
C ALA A 80 -10.28 -7.89 5.58
N SER A 81 -10.81 -7.13 6.54
CA SER A 81 -12.23 -6.79 6.57
C SER A 81 -12.66 -5.86 5.43
N SER A 82 -11.80 -4.93 4.99
CA SER A 82 -12.08 -4.06 3.85
C SER A 82 -12.07 -4.83 2.54
N PHE A 83 -11.18 -5.82 2.39
CA PHE A 83 -11.19 -6.73 1.24
C PHE A 83 -12.45 -7.59 1.19
N VAL A 84 -12.78 -8.27 2.29
CA VAL A 84 -13.98 -9.15 2.37
C VAL A 84 -15.28 -8.37 2.15
N SER A 85 -15.35 -7.12 2.61
CA SER A 85 -16.53 -6.25 2.41
C SER A 85 -16.60 -5.58 1.04
N GLY A 86 -15.60 -5.77 0.16
CA GLY A 86 -15.53 -5.15 -1.17
C GLY A 86 -15.16 -3.66 -1.15
N ARG A 87 -14.75 -3.10 -0.01
CA ARG A 87 -14.29 -1.71 0.11
C ARG A 87 -12.84 -1.53 -0.38
N LEU A 88 -12.06 -2.61 -0.34
CA LEU A 88 -10.72 -2.68 -0.92
C LEU A 88 -10.74 -3.69 -2.06
N ASN A 89 -10.43 -3.23 -3.27
CA ASN A 89 -10.18 -4.09 -4.41
C ASN A 89 -8.67 -4.35 -4.52
N LEU A 90 -8.30 -5.62 -4.70
CA LEU A 90 -6.92 -6.04 -4.88
C LEU A 90 -6.76 -6.66 -6.27
N ALA A 91 -5.67 -6.33 -6.96
CA ALA A 91 -5.32 -6.91 -8.25
C ALA A 91 -3.80 -7.18 -8.34
N GLY A 92 -3.39 -7.97 -9.32
CA GLY A 92 -1.99 -8.34 -9.54
C GLY A 92 -1.53 -9.52 -8.69
N ASP A 93 -0.27 -9.49 -8.27
CA ASP A 93 0.37 -10.57 -7.53
C ASP A 93 -0.04 -10.58 -6.05
N MET A 94 -0.97 -11.48 -5.72
CA MET A 94 -1.47 -11.65 -4.35
C MET A 94 -0.43 -12.25 -3.39
N SER A 95 0.68 -12.81 -3.87
CA SER A 95 1.76 -13.29 -3.00
C SER A 95 2.42 -12.15 -2.22
N VAL A 96 2.37 -10.92 -2.75
CA VAL A 96 2.82 -9.70 -2.06
C VAL A 96 2.01 -9.50 -0.78
N MET A 97 0.69 -9.70 -0.85
CA MET A 97 -0.21 -9.54 0.31
C MET A 97 0.02 -10.61 1.38
N ALA A 98 0.38 -11.83 0.99
CA ALA A 98 0.68 -12.91 1.94
C ALA A 98 1.95 -12.65 2.77
N ARG A 99 2.87 -11.81 2.26
CA ARG A 99 4.14 -11.42 2.92
C ARG A 99 4.01 -10.11 3.69
N LEU A 100 3.00 -9.31 3.39
CA LEU A 100 2.82 -7.99 3.99
C LEU A 100 2.49 -8.08 5.48
N ARG A 101 3.18 -7.26 6.26
CA ARG A 101 2.85 -6.94 7.66
C ARG A 101 2.84 -5.43 7.80
N LEU A 102 1.72 -4.88 8.25
CA LEU A 102 1.64 -3.44 8.53
C LEU A 102 2.04 -3.19 9.99
N GLY A 103 2.95 -2.25 10.19
CA GLY A 103 3.27 -1.75 11.51
C GLY A 103 2.11 -0.93 12.06
N ALA A 104 1.78 -1.10 13.34
CA ALA A 104 0.88 -0.18 14.00
C ALA A 104 1.56 1.21 14.07
N PRO A 105 0.87 2.32 13.76
CA PRO A 105 1.35 3.63 14.18
C PRO A 105 1.48 3.57 15.71
N HIS A 106 2.66 3.96 16.20
CA HIS A 106 3.05 3.92 17.60
C HIS A 106 1.92 4.40 18.51
N GLY A 107 1.55 3.58 19.50
CA GLY A 107 0.77 4.02 20.65
C GLY A 107 1.55 4.97 21.54
#